data_AF-A0AAV5TVN3-F1
#
_entry.id   AF-A0AAV5TVN3-F1
#
_cell.length_a   1.000
_cell.length_b   1.000
_cell.length_c   1.000
_cell.angle_alpha   90.00
_cell.angle_beta   90.00
_cell.angle_gamma   90.00
#
_symmetry.space_group_name_H-M   'P 1'
#
loop_
_entity.id
_entity.type
_entity.pdbx_description
1 polymer ?
#
loop_
_entity_poly.entity_id
_entity_poly.type
_entity_poly.pdbx_seq_one_letter_code
_entity_poly.pdbx_strand_id
1 'polypeptide(L)'
;LALPNVILRDLLKKIEVKDRLRLRLSCRSFEKLVAETNAGFFLVGTITPANYTPYIEDQSLGVISIQFGSAEFKLDSTEDKFDQFVQFRERIFTGISFDVFVITIRNSSIFLNFVRNIIHKFQIKELHIANLETEAQLEWMLQVMADFPTSKYHSTLSFLPETAKLLALPQMEYLEISEFDFQHIPAELFFNLLHLHTNLHLADVVLTSDEWIRAIQILSSDDRLRRVTLWVRGSNVVANQAACGITEATEGGHGGGEIEVVTPHSDSEDMVSFRYRKCKVFIDHFY
;
A
#
# COMPACT_ATOMS: atom_id res chain seq x y z
N LEU A 1 14.60 -11.17 39.17
CA LEU A 1 14.99 -11.75 37.86
C LEU A 1 16.47 -12.06 37.93
N ALA A 2 16.88 -13.33 37.93
CA ALA A 2 18.28 -13.75 38.12
C ALA A 2 19.00 -14.14 36.80
N LEU A 3 18.24 -14.32 35.71
CA LEU A 3 18.78 -14.65 34.40
C LEU A 3 19.23 -13.38 33.65
N PRO A 4 20.27 -13.46 32.80
CA PRO A 4 20.63 -12.39 31.89
C PRO A 4 19.47 -11.95 30.98
N ASN A 5 19.40 -10.65 30.67
CA ASN A 5 18.31 -10.08 29.86
C ASN A 5 18.14 -10.78 28.50
N VAL A 6 19.23 -11.18 27.84
CA VAL A 6 19.16 -11.86 26.53
C VAL A 6 18.38 -13.18 26.64
N ILE A 7 18.66 -13.98 27.67
CA ILE A 7 17.98 -15.27 27.91
C ILE A 7 16.51 -15.04 28.28
N LEU A 8 16.22 -14.05 29.13
CA LEU A 8 14.85 -13.69 29.49
C LEU A 8 14.03 -13.26 28.27
N ARG A 9 14.65 -12.52 27.34
CA ARG A 9 14.01 -12.10 26.10
C ARG A 9 13.70 -13.27 25.18
N ASP A 10 14.62 -14.21 25.03
CA ASP A 10 14.39 -15.40 24.20
C ASP A 10 13.37 -16.37 24.82
N LEU A 11 13.35 -16.51 26.15
CA LEU A 11 12.30 -17.23 26.86
C LEU A 11 10.93 -16.61 26.60
N LEU A 12 10.83 -15.28 26.72
CA LEU A 12 9.56 -14.58 26.54
C LEU A 12 9.01 -14.76 25.13
N LYS A 13 9.83 -14.84 24.09
CA LYS A 13 9.38 -15.18 22.72
C LYS A 13 8.64 -16.52 22.63
N LYS A 14 8.94 -17.48 23.52
CA LYS A 14 8.34 -18.82 23.55
C LYS A 14 7.09 -18.92 24.42
N ILE A 15 6.82 -17.91 25.26
CA ILE A 15 5.67 -17.88 26.16
C ILE A 15 4.46 -17.31 25.42
N GLU A 16 3.28 -17.90 25.59
CA GLU A 16 2.04 -17.39 25.00
C GLU A 16 1.68 -16.00 25.56
N VAL A 17 1.02 -15.16 24.75
CA VAL A 17 0.64 -13.79 25.16
C VAL A 17 -0.17 -13.78 26.46
N LYS A 18 -1.06 -14.77 26.65
CA LYS A 18 -1.87 -14.94 27.87
C LYS A 18 -1.01 -15.15 29.11
N ASP A 19 0.05 -15.94 29.01
CA ASP A 19 0.96 -16.18 30.13
C ASP A 19 1.92 -15.01 30.36
N ARG A 20 2.30 -14.28 29.31
CA ARG A 20 3.03 -13.00 29.46
C ARG A 20 2.22 -11.99 30.26
N LEU A 21 0.91 -11.89 30.05
CA LEU A 21 0.03 -11.03 30.85
C LEU A 21 0.04 -11.42 32.33
N ARG A 22 -0.03 -12.72 32.63
CA ARG A 22 0.06 -13.23 34.00
C ARG A 22 1.42 -12.92 34.64
N LEU A 23 2.51 -13.04 33.87
CA LEU A 23 3.85 -12.69 34.34
C LEU A 23 3.95 -11.22 34.76
N ARG A 24 3.34 -10.28 34.02
CA ARG A 24 3.34 -8.86 34.41
C ARG A 24 2.74 -8.62 35.80
N LEU A 25 1.66 -9.33 36.11
CA LEU A 25 0.97 -9.21 37.40
C LEU A 25 1.80 -9.77 38.57
N SER A 26 2.90 -10.48 38.30
CA SER A 26 3.74 -11.07 39.34
C SER A 26 4.57 -10.02 40.07
N CYS A 27 5.26 -9.13 39.35
CA CYS A 27 5.98 -7.99 39.94
C CYS A 27 6.37 -6.94 38.89
N ARG A 28 6.73 -5.72 39.33
CA ARG A 28 7.18 -4.61 38.47
C ARG A 28 8.34 -4.97 37.54
N SER A 29 9.24 -5.84 37.98
CA SER A 29 10.37 -6.28 37.15
C SER A 29 9.91 -7.17 35.99
N PHE A 30 8.95 -8.07 36.21
CA PHE A 30 8.35 -8.84 35.13
C PHE A 30 7.47 -7.98 34.23
N GLU A 31 6.76 -6.99 34.80
CA GLU A 31 6.01 -6.02 34.02
C GLU A 31 6.91 -5.30 33.01
N LYS A 32 7.99 -4.70 33.51
CA LYS A 32 9.00 -4.03 32.69
C LYS A 32 9.63 -4.98 31.68
N LEU A 33 10.01 -6.19 32.12
CA LEU A 33 10.60 -7.19 31.24
C LEU A 33 9.66 -7.55 30.08
N VAL A 34 8.38 -7.84 30.36
CA VAL A 34 7.38 -8.20 29.34
C VAL A 34 7.17 -7.04 28.37
N ALA A 35 7.02 -5.81 28.89
CA ALA A 35 6.86 -4.60 28.08
C ALA A 35 8.07 -4.38 27.16
N GLU A 36 9.29 -4.56 27.67
CA GLU A 36 10.54 -4.42 26.91
C GLU A 36 10.86 -5.62 25.99
N THR A 37 10.25 -6.78 26.19
CA THR A 37 10.41 -7.93 25.27
C THR A 37 9.50 -7.90 24.08
N ASN A 38 8.34 -7.26 24.22
CA ASN A 38 7.50 -6.98 23.07
C ASN A 38 7.84 -5.63 22.45
N ALA A 39 8.74 -4.86 23.07
CA ALA A 39 9.51 -3.83 22.39
C ALA A 39 10.42 -4.50 21.36
N GLY A 40 10.49 -3.94 20.18
CA GLY A 40 11.25 -4.53 19.10
C GLY A 40 10.66 -4.21 17.73
N PHE A 41 11.26 -4.84 16.74
CA PHE A 41 10.95 -4.63 15.35
C PHE A 41 10.12 -5.80 14.82
N PHE A 42 8.98 -5.49 14.21
CA PHE A 42 8.22 -6.42 13.38
C PHE A 42 8.39 -6.01 11.93
N LEU A 43 8.48 -7.00 11.03
CA LEU A 43 8.52 -6.72 9.60
C LEU A 43 7.19 -6.11 9.15
N VAL A 44 6.07 -6.72 9.57
CA VAL A 44 4.72 -6.32 9.15
C VAL A 44 3.77 -6.30 10.34
N GLY A 45 2.90 -5.28 10.37
CA GLY A 45 1.69 -5.23 11.19
C GLY A 45 0.47 -4.89 10.34
N THR A 46 -0.70 -5.35 10.72
CA THR A 46 -1.93 -5.11 9.95
C THR A 46 -3.14 -4.79 10.84
N ILE A 47 -4.06 -3.98 10.31
CA ILE A 47 -5.44 -3.83 10.78
C ILE A 47 -6.34 -4.02 9.56
N THR A 48 -7.12 -5.09 9.54
CA THR A 48 -7.99 -5.43 8.40
C THR A 48 -9.35 -5.90 8.89
N PRO A 49 -10.43 -5.68 8.12
CA PRO A 49 -11.70 -6.37 8.36
C PRO A 49 -11.45 -7.89 8.25
N ALA A 50 -11.96 -8.68 9.18
CA ALA A 50 -11.68 -10.12 9.26
C ALA A 50 -12.17 -10.91 8.03
N ASN A 51 -13.09 -10.34 7.26
CA ASN A 51 -13.64 -10.93 6.03
C ASN A 51 -12.86 -10.48 4.79
N TYR A 52 -11.61 -10.03 4.94
CA TYR A 52 -10.73 -9.79 3.81
C TYR A 52 -10.23 -11.12 3.22
N THR A 53 -11.17 -11.92 2.71
CA THR A 53 -10.91 -12.97 1.73
C THR A 53 -11.67 -12.57 0.47
N PRO A 54 -11.00 -12.32 -0.66
CA PRO A 54 -11.66 -11.87 -1.89
C PRO A 54 -12.68 -12.88 -2.47
N TYR A 55 -12.79 -14.08 -1.90
CA TYR A 55 -13.57 -15.20 -2.44
C TYR A 55 -14.67 -15.74 -1.50
N ILE A 56 -14.88 -15.15 -0.32
CA ILE A 56 -15.90 -15.64 0.62
C ILE A 56 -16.72 -14.46 1.12
N GLU A 57 -17.97 -14.37 0.66
CA GLU A 57 -19.02 -13.49 1.20
C GLU A 57 -19.52 -14.02 2.56
N ASP A 58 -18.61 -14.35 3.49
CA ASP A 58 -19.05 -14.64 4.85
C ASP A 58 -19.45 -13.32 5.51
N GLN A 59 -20.66 -13.28 6.07
CA GLN A 59 -21.36 -12.08 6.53
C GLN A 59 -21.04 -11.73 7.99
N SER A 60 -19.86 -12.08 8.51
CA SER A 60 -19.38 -11.53 9.79
C SER A 60 -19.00 -10.05 9.65
N LEU A 61 -19.98 -9.23 9.25
CA LEU A 61 -19.91 -7.78 9.29
C LEU A 61 -19.54 -7.38 10.72
N GLY A 62 -18.51 -6.57 10.85
CA GLY A 62 -18.10 -6.04 12.14
C GLY A 62 -17.18 -6.96 12.94
N VAL A 63 -16.28 -7.72 12.30
CA VAL A 63 -15.09 -8.25 12.97
C VAL A 63 -13.84 -7.65 12.32
N ILE A 64 -12.89 -7.20 13.12
CA ILE A 64 -11.58 -6.68 12.70
C ILE A 64 -10.50 -7.65 13.17
N SER A 65 -9.56 -7.95 12.28
CA SER A 65 -8.31 -8.63 12.59
C SER A 65 -7.18 -7.62 12.74
N ILE A 66 -6.42 -7.75 13.82
CA ILE A 66 -5.21 -6.98 14.10
C ILE A 66 -4.06 -7.96 14.21
N GLN A 67 -3.02 -7.77 13.41
CA GLN A 67 -1.85 -8.63 13.41
C GLN A 67 -0.60 -7.84 13.77
N PHE A 68 0.16 -8.34 14.74
CA PHE A 68 1.50 -7.84 15.07
C PHE A 68 2.50 -8.99 14.95
N GLY A 69 3.22 -9.07 13.82
CA GLY A 69 4.09 -10.22 13.53
C GLY A 69 3.28 -11.51 13.41
N SER A 70 3.55 -12.49 14.28
CA SER A 70 2.84 -13.78 14.29
C SER A 70 1.60 -13.80 15.20
N ALA A 71 1.32 -12.72 15.93
CA ALA A 71 0.16 -12.64 16.82
C ALA A 71 -1.02 -12.05 16.04
N GLU A 72 -2.16 -12.74 16.05
CA GLU A 72 -3.42 -12.29 15.46
C GLU A 72 -4.47 -12.11 16.56
N PHE A 73 -5.20 -10.99 16.51
CA PHE A 73 -6.29 -10.65 17.41
C PHE A 73 -7.54 -10.37 16.59
N LYS A 74 -8.62 -11.10 16.85
CA LYS A 74 -9.94 -10.84 16.25
C LYS A 74 -10.85 -10.16 17.25
N LEU A 75 -11.48 -9.07 16.84
CA LEU A 75 -12.27 -8.19 17.68
C LEU A 75 -13.59 -7.89 16.99
N ASP A 76 -14.70 -7.95 17.72
CA ASP A 76 -15.95 -7.39 17.25
C ASP A 76 -15.79 -5.85 17.12
N SER A 77 -16.39 -5.26 16.09
CA SER A 77 -16.34 -3.83 15.76
C SER A 77 -17.25 -2.99 16.64
N THR A 78 -17.23 -3.24 17.95
CA THR A 78 -17.95 -2.46 18.95
C THR A 78 -16.96 -1.60 19.75
N GLU A 79 -17.42 -0.42 20.17
CA GLU A 79 -16.60 0.54 20.92
C GLU A 79 -16.02 -0.06 22.21
N ASP A 80 -16.82 -0.82 22.96
CA ASP A 80 -16.36 -1.51 24.17
C ASP A 80 -15.19 -2.48 23.92
N LYS A 81 -15.22 -3.19 22.78
CA LYS A 81 -14.15 -4.15 22.41
C LYS A 81 -12.90 -3.42 21.97
N PHE A 82 -13.05 -2.29 21.31
CA PHE A 82 -11.96 -1.42 20.93
C PHE A 82 -11.25 -0.85 22.15
N ASP A 83 -11.99 -0.32 23.11
CA ASP A 83 -11.43 0.22 24.35
C ASP A 83 -10.69 -0.86 25.16
N GLN A 84 -11.29 -2.05 25.28
CA GLN A 84 -10.63 -3.19 25.91
C GLN A 84 -9.30 -3.54 25.22
N PHE A 85 -9.29 -3.53 23.88
CA PHE A 85 -8.07 -3.83 23.13
C PHE A 85 -7.01 -2.73 23.24
N VAL A 86 -7.42 -1.46 23.22
CA VAL A 86 -6.49 -0.34 23.45
C VAL A 86 -5.81 -0.48 24.81
N GLN A 87 -6.59 -0.71 25.88
CA GLN A 87 -6.02 -0.93 27.22
C GLN A 87 -5.10 -2.15 27.28
N PHE A 88 -5.46 -3.23 26.60
CA PHE A 88 -4.63 -4.44 26.47
C PHE A 88 -3.30 -4.13 25.77
N ARG A 89 -3.36 -3.42 24.64
CA ARG A 89 -2.20 -3.00 23.83
C ARG A 89 -1.28 -2.12 24.64
N GLU A 90 -1.81 -1.10 25.33
CA GLU A 90 -1.02 -0.18 26.14
C GLU A 90 -0.25 -0.88 27.26
N ARG A 91 -0.80 -1.98 27.77
CA ARG A 91 -0.07 -2.82 28.70
C ARG A 91 1.03 -3.54 27.93
N ILE A 92 0.70 -4.41 26.98
CA ILE A 92 1.64 -5.41 26.44
C ILE A 92 2.75 -4.82 25.55
N PHE A 93 2.43 -3.77 24.82
CA PHE A 93 3.19 -3.32 23.66
C PHE A 93 3.73 -1.90 23.89
N THR A 94 5.02 -1.79 24.12
CA THR A 94 5.74 -0.52 24.28
C THR A 94 7.00 -0.53 23.45
N GLY A 95 7.33 0.56 22.74
CA GLY A 95 8.56 0.63 21.96
C GLY A 95 8.60 -0.32 20.76
N ILE A 96 7.47 -0.45 20.05
CA ILE A 96 7.39 -1.25 18.83
C ILE A 96 7.77 -0.40 17.63
N SER A 97 8.53 -0.99 16.72
CA SER A 97 8.72 -0.49 15.37
C SER A 97 8.22 -1.49 14.32
N PHE A 98 7.73 -0.97 13.21
CA PHE A 98 7.31 -1.74 12.04
C PHE A 98 8.08 -1.26 10.80
N ASP A 99 8.56 -2.20 9.97
CA ASP A 99 9.01 -1.85 8.62
C ASP A 99 7.81 -1.39 7.80
N VAL A 100 6.75 -2.21 7.79
CA VAL A 100 5.50 -1.94 7.08
C VAL A 100 4.32 -2.11 8.03
N PHE A 101 3.39 -1.15 8.00
CA PHE A 101 2.11 -1.28 8.69
C PHE A 101 0.96 -1.05 7.71
N VAL A 102 0.08 -2.02 7.58
CA VAL A 102 -1.02 -2.01 6.61
C VAL A 102 -2.35 -1.80 7.32
N ILE A 103 -3.13 -0.84 6.84
CA ILE A 103 -4.50 -0.61 7.27
C ILE A 103 -5.39 -0.79 6.06
N THR A 104 -6.28 -1.76 6.11
CA THR A 104 -7.32 -1.93 5.08
C THR A 104 -8.61 -1.34 5.62
N ILE A 105 -9.19 -0.39 4.89
CA ILE A 105 -10.47 0.21 5.26
C ILE A 105 -11.48 -0.26 4.23
N ARG A 106 -12.37 -1.18 4.60
CA ARG A 106 -13.45 -1.62 3.72
C ARG A 106 -14.74 -1.63 4.51
N ASN A 107 -15.72 -0.86 4.07
CA ASN A 107 -16.93 -0.55 4.84
C ASN A 107 -16.60 0.15 6.20
N SER A 108 -17.49 1.02 6.68
CA SER A 108 -17.27 1.95 7.81
C SER A 108 -17.05 1.34 9.21
N SER A 109 -16.65 0.08 9.31
CA SER A 109 -16.53 -0.68 10.58
C SER A 109 -15.31 -0.31 11.43
N ILE A 110 -14.32 0.38 10.87
CA ILE A 110 -13.09 0.78 11.59
C ILE A 110 -13.16 2.28 11.90
N PHE A 111 -13.16 2.63 13.19
CA PHE A 111 -13.16 4.03 13.62
C PHE A 111 -11.74 4.64 13.61
N LEU A 112 -11.65 5.93 13.26
CA LEU A 112 -10.37 6.68 13.24
C LEU A 112 -9.67 6.66 14.58
N ASN A 113 -10.40 7.02 15.64
CA ASN A 113 -9.83 7.15 16.98
C ASN A 113 -9.28 5.81 17.48
N PHE A 114 -9.94 4.71 17.13
CA PHE A 114 -9.46 3.37 17.46
C PHE A 114 -8.10 3.08 16.82
N VAL A 115 -7.95 3.31 15.52
CA VAL A 115 -6.68 3.10 14.82
C VAL A 115 -5.60 3.98 15.41
N ARG A 116 -5.84 5.30 15.51
CA ARG A 116 -4.87 6.25 16.10
C ARG A 116 -4.45 5.80 17.50
N ASN A 117 -5.38 5.38 18.34
CA ASN A 117 -5.08 4.86 19.68
C ASN A 117 -4.25 3.57 19.66
N ILE A 118 -4.42 2.69 18.67
CA ILE A 118 -3.60 1.48 18.52
C ILE A 118 -2.21 1.77 17.98
N ILE A 119 -2.03 2.74 17.10
CA ILE A 119 -0.74 2.89 16.39
C ILE A 119 0.11 4.07 16.88
N HIS A 120 -0.43 5.05 17.61
CA HIS A 120 0.28 6.29 17.98
C HIS A 120 1.60 6.12 18.76
N LYS A 121 1.86 4.95 19.38
CA LYS A 121 3.12 4.67 20.11
C LYS A 121 4.11 3.85 19.28
N PHE A 122 3.77 3.52 18.05
CA PHE A 122 4.61 2.72 17.16
C PHE A 122 5.51 3.64 16.35
N GLN A 123 6.71 3.16 16.04
CA GLN A 123 7.53 3.74 14.98
C GLN A 123 7.22 2.98 13.69
N ILE A 124 6.63 3.64 12.71
CA ILE A 124 6.25 3.01 11.45
C ILE A 124 7.15 3.59 10.37
N LYS A 125 7.90 2.75 9.64
CA LYS A 125 8.74 3.22 8.55
C LYS A 125 7.92 3.39 7.27
N GLU A 126 7.05 2.45 6.94
CA GLU A 126 6.14 2.51 5.80
C GLU A 126 4.70 2.28 6.25
N LEU A 127 3.82 3.23 5.92
CA LEU A 127 2.40 3.19 6.25
C LEU A 127 1.60 2.96 4.97
N HIS A 128 0.89 1.84 4.91
CA HIS A 128 0.09 1.42 3.77
C HIS A 128 -1.37 1.53 4.15
N ILE A 129 -2.15 2.34 3.43
CA ILE A 129 -3.59 2.48 3.67
C ILE A 129 -4.33 2.09 2.39
N ALA A 130 -5.07 0.98 2.43
CA ALA A 130 -5.60 0.34 1.24
C ALA A 130 -7.13 0.28 1.21
N ASN A 131 -7.65 0.25 -0.01
CA ASN A 131 -9.05 0.05 -0.41
C ASN A 131 -9.97 1.18 0.04
N LEU A 132 -9.51 2.43 -0.07
CA LEU A 132 -10.34 3.60 0.24
C LEU A 132 -11.42 3.74 -0.84
N GLU A 133 -12.69 3.75 -0.46
CA GLU A 133 -13.87 3.77 -1.35
C GLU A 133 -14.57 5.15 -1.35
N THR A 134 -14.24 6.04 -0.42
CA THR A 134 -14.95 7.32 -0.24
C THR A 134 -14.05 8.48 0.16
N GLU A 135 -14.51 9.70 -0.14
CA GLU A 135 -13.89 10.96 0.31
C GLU A 135 -13.68 11.02 1.84
N ALA A 136 -14.64 10.53 2.62
CA ALA A 136 -14.54 10.51 4.08
C ALA A 136 -13.38 9.60 4.55
N GLN A 137 -13.14 8.48 3.87
CA GLN A 137 -12.02 7.60 4.16
C GLN A 137 -10.68 8.20 3.69
N LEU A 138 -10.69 9.03 2.65
CA LEU A 138 -9.50 9.79 2.26
C LEU A 138 -9.10 10.82 3.33
N GLU A 139 -10.06 11.59 3.85
CA GLU A 139 -9.80 12.51 4.97
C GLU A 139 -9.32 11.78 6.23
N TRP A 140 -9.87 10.58 6.46
CA TRP A 140 -9.43 9.69 7.52
C TRP A 140 -7.97 9.28 7.32
N MET A 141 -7.58 8.88 6.10
CA MET A 141 -6.22 8.50 5.75
C MET A 141 -5.24 9.65 6.01
N LEU A 142 -5.59 10.86 5.58
CA LEU A 142 -4.77 12.05 5.78
C LEU A 142 -4.54 12.35 7.27
N GLN A 143 -5.56 12.17 8.11
CA GLN A 143 -5.42 12.34 9.55
C GLN A 143 -4.50 11.30 10.19
N VAL A 144 -4.52 10.05 9.71
CA VAL A 144 -3.58 9.03 10.19
C VAL A 144 -2.16 9.34 9.71
N MET A 145 -1.97 9.70 8.45
CA MET A 145 -0.65 10.07 7.92
C MET A 145 -0.03 11.26 8.67
N ALA A 146 -0.85 12.24 9.09
CA ALA A 146 -0.38 13.37 9.89
C ALA A 146 0.25 12.96 11.23
N ASP A 147 -0.12 11.81 11.80
CA ASP A 147 0.50 11.27 13.02
C ASP A 147 1.87 10.62 12.75
N PHE A 148 2.22 10.35 11.48
CA PHE A 148 3.42 9.64 11.06
C PHE A 148 4.23 10.38 9.97
N PRO A 149 4.58 11.67 10.16
CA PRO A 149 5.12 12.52 9.10
C PRO A 149 6.45 12.06 8.50
N THR A 150 7.18 11.16 9.17
CA THR A 150 8.46 10.61 8.69
C THR A 150 8.32 9.27 7.98
N SER A 151 7.11 8.69 7.93
CA SER A 151 6.88 7.43 7.22
C SER A 151 6.84 7.65 5.72
N LYS A 152 7.19 6.60 4.98
CA LYS A 152 6.84 6.46 3.57
C LYS A 152 5.38 6.03 3.46
N TYR A 153 4.70 6.47 2.43
CA TYR A 153 3.27 6.23 2.27
C TYR A 153 2.95 5.44 1.01
N HIS A 154 2.05 4.48 1.18
CA HIS A 154 1.46 3.69 0.10
C HIS A 154 -0.06 3.77 0.24
N SER A 155 -0.76 4.04 -0.85
CA SER A 155 -2.22 4.11 -0.81
C SER A 155 -2.87 3.48 -2.03
N THR A 156 -4.02 2.82 -1.81
CA THR A 156 -4.88 2.32 -2.89
C THR A 156 -6.28 2.90 -2.73
N LEU A 157 -6.75 3.56 -3.78
CA LEU A 157 -8.05 4.22 -3.86
C LEU A 157 -8.92 3.43 -4.84
N SER A 158 -10.09 2.99 -4.38
CA SER A 158 -11.16 2.36 -5.15
C SER A 158 -12.17 3.37 -5.71
N PHE A 159 -11.77 4.63 -5.84
CA PHE A 159 -12.55 5.74 -6.39
C PHE A 159 -11.62 6.87 -6.85
N LEU A 160 -12.13 7.80 -7.67
CA LEU A 160 -11.41 9.01 -8.07
C LEU A 160 -11.80 10.17 -7.15
N PRO A 161 -10.89 10.67 -6.30
CA PRO A 161 -11.19 11.83 -5.46
C PRO A 161 -11.31 13.12 -6.26
N GLU A 162 -11.85 14.15 -5.61
CA GLU A 162 -11.77 15.52 -6.14
C GLU A 162 -10.32 15.89 -6.49
N THR A 163 -10.11 16.43 -7.70
CA THR A 163 -8.78 16.79 -8.21
C THR A 163 -7.95 17.60 -7.23
N ALA A 164 -8.55 18.59 -6.57
CA ALA A 164 -7.86 19.43 -5.60
C ALA A 164 -7.32 18.63 -4.40
N LYS A 165 -8.06 17.63 -3.92
CA LYS A 165 -7.65 16.77 -2.81
C LYS A 165 -6.60 15.76 -3.25
N LEU A 166 -6.78 15.18 -4.43
CA LEU A 166 -5.83 14.23 -4.99
C LEU A 166 -4.45 14.88 -5.20
N LEU A 167 -4.41 16.13 -5.68
CA LEU A 167 -3.18 16.90 -5.82
C LEU A 167 -2.62 17.44 -4.50
N ALA A 168 -3.43 17.46 -3.43
CA ALA A 168 -3.01 17.83 -2.08
C ALA A 168 -2.47 16.65 -1.27
N LEU A 169 -2.50 15.43 -1.82
CA LEU A 169 -1.92 14.27 -1.14
C LEU A 169 -0.42 14.49 -0.88
N PRO A 170 0.09 14.04 0.28
CA PRO A 170 1.54 14.01 0.48
C PRO A 170 2.19 13.12 -0.58
N GLN A 171 3.47 13.34 -0.84
CA GLN A 171 4.23 12.49 -1.75
C GLN A 171 4.15 11.03 -1.28
N MET A 172 3.76 10.15 -2.21
CA MET A 172 3.60 8.72 -1.96
C MET A 172 4.73 7.97 -2.65
N GLU A 173 5.21 6.91 -2.00
CA GLU A 173 6.08 5.94 -2.66
C GLU A 173 5.27 5.12 -3.68
N TYR A 174 4.01 4.82 -3.37
CA TYR A 174 3.08 4.16 -4.28
C TYR A 174 1.67 4.74 -4.12
N LEU A 175 1.07 5.14 -5.23
CA LEU A 175 -0.34 5.52 -5.28
C LEU A 175 -1.02 4.70 -6.37
N GLU A 176 -2.06 3.98 -5.97
CA GLU A 176 -2.96 3.28 -6.87
C GLU A 176 -4.34 3.90 -6.82
N ILE A 177 -4.93 4.08 -8.00
CA ILE A 177 -6.31 4.51 -8.18
C ILE A 177 -6.93 3.53 -9.17
N SER A 178 -7.68 2.58 -8.65
CA SER A 178 -8.30 1.47 -9.36
C SER A 178 -9.82 1.60 -9.23
N GLU A 179 -10.59 1.27 -10.28
CA GLU A 179 -12.06 1.19 -10.24
C GLU A 179 -12.79 2.56 -10.23
N PHE A 180 -13.47 2.86 -11.34
CA PHE A 180 -14.32 4.04 -11.47
C PHE A 180 -15.62 3.70 -12.20
N ASP A 181 -16.73 4.27 -11.72
CA ASP A 181 -18.01 4.37 -12.43
C ASP A 181 -17.85 5.27 -13.68
N PHE A 182 -17.13 4.80 -14.69
CA PHE A 182 -16.94 5.45 -16.00
C PHE A 182 -16.21 6.80 -15.99
N GLN A 183 -15.48 7.13 -14.92
CA GLN A 183 -14.69 8.37 -14.88
C GLN A 183 -13.27 8.16 -15.40
N HIS A 184 -12.89 8.98 -16.38
CA HIS A 184 -11.58 8.98 -17.00
C HIS A 184 -10.61 9.91 -16.26
N ILE A 185 -9.35 9.49 -16.11
CA ILE A 185 -8.28 10.39 -15.63
C ILE A 185 -7.75 11.19 -16.84
N PRO A 186 -7.94 12.52 -16.87
CA PRO A 186 -7.44 13.34 -17.95
C PRO A 186 -5.91 13.45 -17.91
N ALA A 187 -5.30 13.66 -19.08
CA ALA A 187 -3.85 13.75 -19.23
C ALA A 187 -3.18 14.77 -18.29
N GLU A 188 -3.79 15.95 -18.09
CA GLU A 188 -3.27 16.97 -17.18
C GLU A 188 -3.16 16.45 -15.75
N LEU A 189 -4.21 15.80 -15.25
CA LEU A 189 -4.20 15.19 -13.91
C LEU A 189 -3.14 14.10 -13.83
N PHE A 190 -3.07 13.23 -14.84
CA PHE A 190 -2.03 12.21 -14.91
C PHE A 190 -0.62 12.80 -14.80
N PHE A 191 -0.28 13.83 -15.56
CA PHE A 191 1.06 14.44 -15.52
C PHE A 191 1.36 15.11 -14.18
N ASN A 192 0.36 15.71 -13.54
CA ASN A 192 0.51 16.26 -12.20
C ASN A 192 0.83 15.15 -11.18
N LEU A 193 0.08 14.04 -11.22
CA LEU A 193 0.34 12.88 -10.36
C LEU A 193 1.71 12.26 -10.66
N LEU A 194 2.08 12.17 -11.94
CA LEU A 194 3.37 11.66 -12.40
C LEU A 194 4.55 12.47 -11.85
N HIS A 195 4.36 13.76 -11.64
CA HIS A 195 5.37 14.61 -11.04
C HIS A 195 5.44 14.43 -9.51
N LEU A 196 4.27 14.31 -8.86
CA LEU A 196 4.14 14.26 -7.41
C LEU A 196 4.58 12.92 -6.80
N HIS A 197 4.23 11.78 -7.41
CA HIS A 197 4.40 10.46 -6.79
C HIS A 197 5.54 9.67 -7.45
N THR A 198 6.16 8.77 -6.67
CA THR A 198 7.23 7.92 -7.17
C THR A 198 6.64 6.84 -8.08
N ASN A 199 5.84 5.93 -7.52
CA ASN A 199 5.19 4.86 -8.27
C ASN A 199 3.69 5.13 -8.41
N LEU A 200 3.15 4.87 -9.59
CA LEU A 200 1.75 5.09 -9.92
C LEU A 200 1.12 3.85 -10.54
N HIS A 201 -0.10 3.56 -10.12
CA HIS A 201 -0.98 2.61 -10.79
C HIS A 201 -2.34 3.28 -11.01
N LEU A 202 -2.68 3.60 -12.25
CA LEU A 202 -3.87 4.37 -12.56
C LEU A 202 -4.74 3.62 -13.56
N ALA A 203 -6.00 3.41 -13.21
CA ALA A 203 -6.98 2.90 -14.14
C ALA A 203 -7.51 4.02 -15.07
N ASP A 204 -7.94 3.63 -16.27
CA ASP A 204 -8.71 4.45 -17.22
C ASP A 204 -8.12 5.85 -17.54
N VAL A 205 -6.82 5.88 -17.87
CA VAL A 205 -6.12 7.12 -18.24
C VAL A 205 -6.30 7.42 -19.73
N VAL A 206 -6.68 8.66 -20.06
CA VAL A 206 -6.85 9.09 -21.45
C VAL A 206 -5.65 9.93 -21.87
N LEU A 207 -4.83 9.38 -22.76
CA LEU A 207 -3.67 10.03 -23.36
C LEU A 207 -3.78 10.01 -24.88
N THR A 208 -3.46 11.13 -25.51
CA THR A 208 -3.10 11.19 -26.93
C THR A 208 -1.73 10.56 -27.17
N SER A 209 -1.39 10.29 -28.43
CA SER A 209 -0.09 9.72 -28.77
C SER A 209 1.09 10.64 -28.43
N ASP A 210 0.93 11.95 -28.59
CA ASP A 210 1.95 12.92 -28.19
C ASP A 210 2.16 12.93 -26.67
N GLU A 211 1.08 12.82 -25.89
CA GLU A 211 1.13 12.75 -24.43
C GLU A 211 1.74 11.43 -23.95
N TRP A 212 1.45 10.32 -24.61
CA TRP A 212 2.09 9.04 -24.34
C TRP A 212 3.61 9.10 -24.54
N ILE A 213 4.05 9.63 -25.67
CA ILE A 213 5.47 9.84 -25.97
C ILE A 213 6.10 10.76 -24.91
N ARG A 214 5.42 11.86 -24.56
CA ARG A 214 5.88 12.77 -23.50
C ARG A 214 6.01 12.08 -22.15
N ALA A 215 5.08 11.20 -21.77
CA ALA A 215 5.14 10.45 -20.52
C ALA A 215 6.38 9.54 -20.47
N ILE A 216 6.65 8.83 -21.57
CA ILE A 216 7.84 7.97 -21.71
C ILE A 216 9.13 8.80 -21.65
N GLN A 217 9.16 9.97 -22.28
CA GLN A 217 10.31 10.88 -22.23
C GLN A 217 10.60 11.38 -20.82
N ILE A 218 9.55 11.78 -20.09
CA ILE A 218 9.65 12.18 -18.67
C ILE A 218 10.21 11.00 -17.85
N LEU A 219 9.62 9.81 -18.00
CA LEU A 219 10.04 8.60 -17.29
C LEU A 219 11.48 8.19 -17.59
N SER A 220 11.91 8.29 -18.84
CA SER A 220 13.27 7.94 -19.23
C SER A 220 14.32 8.96 -18.78
N SER A 221 13.91 10.20 -18.52
CA SER A 221 14.80 11.27 -18.08
C SER A 221 14.84 11.37 -16.55
N ASP A 222 13.99 10.62 -15.85
CA ASP A 222 13.99 10.54 -14.39
C ASP A 222 15.10 9.60 -13.92
N ASP A 223 15.94 10.07 -12.99
CA ASP A 223 17.01 9.27 -12.40
C ASP A 223 16.51 8.37 -11.25
N ARG A 224 15.27 8.57 -10.80
CA ARG A 224 14.66 7.74 -9.76
C ARG A 224 14.22 6.40 -10.35
N LEU A 225 14.42 5.33 -9.58
CA LEU A 225 13.81 4.04 -9.89
C LEU A 225 12.31 4.12 -9.60
N ARG A 226 11.49 4.13 -10.66
CA ARG A 226 10.03 4.19 -10.53
C ARG A 226 9.28 3.35 -11.55
N ARG A 227 8.05 2.99 -11.20
CA ARG A 227 7.11 2.22 -12.02
C ARG A 227 5.81 3.00 -12.19
N VAL A 228 5.33 3.06 -13.42
CA VAL A 228 4.02 3.62 -13.77
C VAL A 228 3.25 2.54 -14.53
N THR A 229 2.11 2.14 -13.98
CA THR A 229 1.19 1.19 -14.59
C THR A 229 -0.09 1.94 -14.95
N LEU A 230 -0.53 1.82 -16.20
CA LEU A 230 -1.73 2.49 -16.69
C LEU A 230 -2.67 1.44 -17.27
N TRP A 231 -3.95 1.49 -16.92
CA TRP A 231 -4.97 0.79 -17.70
C TRP A 231 -5.53 1.76 -18.71
N VAL A 232 -5.41 1.39 -19.98
CA VAL A 232 -5.77 2.21 -21.13
C VAL A 232 -6.61 1.38 -22.08
N ARG A 233 -7.52 2.02 -22.80
CA ARG A 233 -8.32 1.32 -23.83
C ARG A 233 -7.41 0.77 -24.92
N GLY A 234 -7.69 -0.45 -25.41
CA GLY A 234 -6.91 -1.10 -26.46
C GLY A 234 -6.73 -0.24 -27.72
N SER A 235 -7.75 0.52 -28.12
CA SER A 235 -7.65 1.46 -29.24
C SER A 235 -6.57 2.54 -29.04
N ASN A 236 -6.40 3.02 -27.80
CA ASN A 236 -5.35 4.00 -27.48
C ASN A 236 -3.98 3.33 -27.48
N VAL A 237 -3.88 2.08 -27.00
CA VAL A 237 -2.62 1.31 -27.07
C VAL A 237 -2.15 1.17 -28.51
N VAL A 238 -3.05 0.73 -29.41
CA VAL A 238 -2.73 0.55 -30.84
C VAL A 238 -2.34 1.87 -31.50
N ALA A 239 -3.07 2.95 -31.25
CA ALA A 239 -2.74 4.27 -31.78
C ALA A 239 -1.36 4.76 -31.30
N ASN A 240 -1.05 4.54 -30.02
CA ASN A 240 0.22 4.94 -29.41
C ASN A 240 1.40 4.09 -29.92
N GLN A 241 1.20 2.78 -30.11
CA GLN A 241 2.18 1.91 -30.76
C GLN A 241 2.48 2.37 -32.18
N ALA A 242 1.43 2.63 -32.98
CA ALA A 242 1.58 3.11 -34.35
C ALA A 242 2.32 4.46 -34.42
N ALA A 243 2.03 5.39 -33.49
CA ALA A 243 2.75 6.65 -33.38
C ALA A 243 4.25 6.48 -33.02
N CYS A 244 4.59 5.39 -32.34
CA CYS A 244 5.97 4.98 -32.09
C CYS A 244 6.61 4.20 -33.26
N GLY A 245 5.92 4.05 -34.39
CA GLY A 245 6.38 3.26 -35.54
C GLY A 245 6.34 1.74 -35.32
N ILE A 246 5.65 1.28 -34.26
CA ILE A 246 5.45 -0.13 -33.96
C ILE A 246 4.19 -0.61 -34.69
N THR A 247 4.38 -1.62 -35.54
CA THR A 247 3.35 -2.27 -36.36
C THR A 247 3.39 -3.79 -36.17
N GLU A 248 2.39 -4.52 -36.66
CA GLU A 248 2.36 -5.99 -36.63
C GLU A 248 3.57 -6.66 -37.29
N ALA A 249 4.22 -5.99 -38.24
CA ALA A 249 5.41 -6.48 -38.94
C ALA A 249 6.73 -6.20 -38.20
N THR A 250 6.68 -5.65 -36.98
CA THR A 250 7.87 -5.20 -36.25
C THR A 250 8.47 -6.37 -35.47
N GLU A 251 9.64 -6.83 -35.89
CA GLU A 251 10.37 -7.90 -35.22
C GLU A 251 11.27 -7.37 -34.09
N GLY A 252 11.72 -8.25 -33.19
CA GLY A 252 12.66 -7.87 -32.13
C GLY A 252 13.94 -7.26 -32.69
N GLY A 253 14.37 -6.12 -32.13
CA GLY A 253 15.51 -5.36 -32.63
C GLY A 253 15.17 -4.38 -33.76
N HIS A 254 13.94 -4.39 -34.30
CA HIS A 254 13.46 -3.29 -35.14
C HIS A 254 13.22 -2.05 -34.27
N GLY A 255 13.63 -0.88 -34.78
CA GLY A 255 13.47 0.38 -34.08
C GLY A 255 13.18 1.53 -35.03
N GLY A 256 12.31 2.44 -34.58
CA GLY A 256 12.03 3.72 -35.21
C GLY A 256 12.57 4.85 -34.35
N GLY A 257 13.64 5.52 -34.79
CA GLY A 257 14.26 6.60 -34.02
C GLY A 257 14.92 6.09 -32.72
N GLU A 258 14.45 6.59 -31.57
CA GLU A 258 14.99 6.25 -30.24
C GLU A 258 14.26 5.07 -29.55
N ILE A 259 13.28 4.49 -30.23
CA ILE A 259 12.48 3.36 -29.72
C ILE A 259 13.03 2.06 -30.31
N GLU A 260 13.33 1.11 -29.44
CA GLU A 260 13.80 -0.23 -29.76
C GLU A 260 12.75 -1.25 -29.32
N VAL A 261 12.22 -2.07 -30.24
CA VAL A 261 11.36 -3.19 -29.87
C VAL A 261 12.21 -4.29 -29.25
N VAL A 262 11.85 -4.68 -28.03
CA VAL A 262 12.57 -5.71 -27.27
C VAL A 262 11.78 -7.00 -27.40
N THR A 263 12.39 -8.03 -28.00
CA THR A 263 11.77 -9.35 -28.15
C THR A 263 11.34 -9.86 -26.77
N PRO A 264 10.07 -10.27 -26.59
CA PRO A 264 9.62 -10.80 -25.31
C PRO A 264 10.47 -12.01 -24.92
N HIS A 265 10.87 -12.06 -23.64
CA HIS A 265 11.69 -13.14 -23.07
C HIS A 265 10.83 -14.20 -22.34
N SER A 266 9.53 -14.26 -22.63
CA SER A 266 8.58 -15.09 -21.89
C SER A 266 7.62 -15.86 -22.80
N ASP A 267 7.17 -17.02 -22.32
CA ASP A 267 6.17 -17.93 -22.91
C ASP A 267 4.75 -17.32 -23.05
N SER A 268 4.60 -16.00 -22.97
CA SER A 268 3.36 -15.26 -23.16
C SER A 268 3.37 -14.68 -24.57
N GLU A 269 2.60 -15.28 -25.49
CA GLU A 269 2.53 -14.88 -26.89
C GLU A 269 1.93 -13.47 -27.10
N ASP A 270 1.29 -12.90 -26.08
CA ASP A 270 0.51 -11.65 -26.18
C ASP A 270 1.19 -10.40 -25.59
N MET A 271 2.45 -10.50 -25.14
CA MET A 271 3.16 -9.34 -24.57
C MET A 271 4.03 -8.62 -25.60
N VAL A 272 3.79 -7.32 -25.76
CA VAL A 272 4.68 -6.42 -26.52
C VAL A 272 5.54 -5.63 -25.54
N SER A 273 6.86 -5.66 -25.74
CA SER A 273 7.78 -4.86 -24.95
C SER A 273 8.69 -4.00 -25.84
N PHE A 274 8.92 -2.77 -25.42
CA PHE A 274 9.85 -1.88 -26.11
C PHE A 274 10.61 -1.02 -25.10
N ARG A 275 11.73 -0.48 -25.56
CA ARG A 275 12.61 0.37 -24.78
C ARG A 275 12.71 1.73 -25.44
N TYR A 276 12.58 2.76 -24.64
CA TYR A 276 12.95 4.12 -25.00
C TYR A 276 14.06 4.57 -24.06
N ARG A 277 15.29 4.66 -24.57
CA ARG A 277 16.49 4.97 -23.77
C ARG A 277 16.58 4.11 -22.49
N LYS A 278 16.40 4.69 -21.30
CA LYS A 278 16.45 3.99 -20.00
C LYS A 278 15.10 3.44 -19.54
N CYS A 279 14.00 3.81 -20.21
CA CYS A 279 12.65 3.39 -19.87
C CYS A 279 12.30 2.09 -20.61
N LYS A 280 11.79 1.10 -19.87
CA LYS A 280 11.23 -0.13 -20.43
C LYS A 280 9.72 -0.09 -20.31
N VAL A 281 9.04 -0.26 -21.44
CA VAL A 281 7.58 -0.27 -21.53
C VAL A 281 7.13 -1.71 -21.81
N PHE A 282 6.12 -2.14 -21.06
CA PHE A 282 5.47 -3.43 -21.22
C PHE A 282 3.99 -3.18 -21.49
N ILE A 283 3.48 -3.84 -22.51
CA ILE A 283 2.06 -3.86 -22.84
C ILE A 283 1.63 -5.31 -22.72
N ASP A 284 0.62 -5.51 -21.89
CA ASP A 284 0.06 -6.81 -21.57
C ASP A 284 -1.47 -6.77 -21.76
N HIS A 285 -2.04 -7.88 -22.20
CA HIS A 285 -3.48 -8.12 -22.39
C HIS A 285 -4.17 -7.16 -23.38
N PHE A 286 -4.21 -7.55 -24.66
CA PHE A 286 -5.10 -6.95 -25.66
C PHE A 286 -6.49 -7.59 -25.54
N TYR A 287 -7.45 -6.89 -24.91
CA TYR A 287 -8.87 -7.27 -24.92
C TYR A 287 -9.61 -6.65 -26.09
#